data_AF-W0IYT2-F1
#
_entry.id   AF-W0IYT2-F1
#
_cell.length_a   1.000
_cell.length_b   1.000
_cell.length_c   1.000
_cell.angle_alpha   90.00
_cell.angle_beta   90.00
_cell.angle_gamma   90.00
#
_symmetry.space_group_name_H-M   'P 1'
#
loop_
_entity.id
_entity.type
_entity.pdbx_description
1 polymer ?
#
loop_
_entity_poly.entity_id
_entity_poly.type
_entity_poly.pdbx_seq_one_letter_code
_entity_poly.pdbx_strand_id
1 'polypeptide(L)'
;MTKNDSSTITAATVVALRNEPEALRLITEKLRVKEMGPADHIRTKHEVKAFLEAGGDLATAERIITRAQARRDLQQAHREELTQRQGQRMTQ
;
A
#
# COMPACT_ATOMS: atom_id res chain seq x y z
N MET A 1 -11.52 -12.32 -17.91
CA MET A 1 -11.12 -10.91 -18.12
C MET A 1 -10.78 -10.31 -16.78
N THR A 2 -9.50 -10.33 -16.39
CA THR A 2 -9.00 -9.73 -15.15
C THR A 2 -8.91 -8.21 -15.36
N LYS A 3 -9.95 -7.48 -14.96
CA LYS A 3 -9.84 -6.03 -14.80
C LYS A 3 -8.87 -5.79 -13.66
N ASN A 4 -7.60 -5.65 -14.02
CA ASN A 4 -6.59 -5.08 -13.16
C ASN A 4 -6.95 -3.61 -13.03
N ASP A 5 -7.92 -3.31 -12.17
CA ASP A 5 -8.28 -1.98 -11.71
C ASP A 5 -7.11 -1.47 -10.86
N SER A 6 -5.95 -1.26 -11.50
CA SER A 6 -4.90 -0.37 -11.04
C SER A 6 -5.42 1.07 -11.17
N SER A 7 -6.57 1.35 -10.57
CA SER A 7 -7.04 2.70 -10.32
C SER A 7 -6.02 3.31 -9.35
N THR A 8 -5.05 4.03 -9.90
CA THR A 8 -4.04 4.78 -9.16
C THR A 8 -4.75 5.62 -8.11
N ILE A 9 -4.59 5.23 -6.84
CA ILE A 9 -5.16 5.98 -5.72
C ILE A 9 -4.52 7.37 -5.69
N THR A 10 -5.35 8.41 -5.68
CA THR A 10 -4.90 9.80 -5.57
C THR A 10 -5.15 10.33 -4.16
N ALA A 11 -4.44 11.38 -3.76
CA ALA A 11 -4.65 12.00 -2.46
C ALA A 11 -6.06 12.56 -2.29
N ALA A 12 -6.63 13.13 -3.36
CA ALA A 12 -8.03 13.58 -3.36
C ALA A 12 -9.00 12.42 -3.09
N THR A 13 -8.75 11.24 -3.67
CA THR A 13 -9.54 10.03 -3.39
C THR A 13 -9.41 9.61 -1.93
N VAL A 14 -8.20 9.60 -1.36
CA VAL A 14 -7.97 9.24 0.05
C VAL A 14 -8.71 10.21 0.99
N VAL A 15 -8.66 11.51 0.70
CA VAL A 15 -9.38 12.53 1.47
C VAL A 15 -10.89 12.36 1.33
N ALA A 16 -11.41 12.09 0.13
CA ALA A 16 -12.85 11.85 -0.06
C ALA A 16 -13.33 10.61 0.73
N LEU A 17 -12.56 9.52 0.70
CA LEU A 17 -12.89 8.27 1.36
C LEU A 17 -12.90 8.37 2.89
N ARG A 18 -12.33 9.41 3.49
CA ARG A 18 -12.24 9.52 4.96
C ARG A 18 -13.60 9.60 5.66
N ASN A 19 -14.64 10.04 4.94
CA ASN A 19 -15.99 10.18 5.47
C ASN A 19 -16.82 8.90 5.32
N GLU A 20 -16.29 7.87 4.66
CA GLU A 20 -17.01 6.62 4.44
C GLU A 20 -17.02 5.75 5.71
N PRO A 21 -18.10 5.00 5.97
CA PRO A 21 -18.20 4.13 7.15
C PRO A 21 -17.11 3.04 7.18
N GLU A 22 -16.60 2.63 6.02
CA GLU A 22 -15.52 1.67 5.88
C GLU A 22 -14.20 2.31 5.38
N ALA A 23 -13.97 3.61 5.66
CA ALA A 23 -12.83 4.38 5.18
C ALA A 23 -11.48 3.65 5.33
N LEU A 24 -11.20 3.09 6.51
CA LEU A 24 -9.95 2.37 6.78
C LEU A 24 -9.75 1.17 5.83
N ARG A 25 -10.81 0.40 5.60
CA ARG A 25 -10.78 -0.76 4.71
C ARG A 25 -10.61 -0.31 3.26
N LEU A 26 -11.39 0.67 2.80
CA LEU A 26 -11.37 1.15 1.42
C LEU A 26 -10.00 1.75 1.05
N ILE A 27 -9.43 2.56 1.93
CA ILE A 27 -8.12 3.17 1.72
C ILE A 27 -7.02 2.11 1.72
N THR A 28 -7.01 1.18 2.70
CA THR A 28 -5.97 0.13 2.76
C THR A 28 -6.05 -0.86 1.60
N GLU A 29 -7.25 -1.16 1.09
CA GLU A 29 -7.45 -1.97 -0.11
C GLU A 29 -6.87 -1.29 -1.35
N LYS A 30 -7.17 0.00 -1.55
CA LYS A 30 -6.62 0.79 -2.67
C LYS A 30 -5.11 1.01 -2.57
N LEU A 31 -4.55 1.08 -1.36
CA LEU A 31 -3.10 1.10 -1.13
C LEU A 31 -2.44 -0.28 -1.34
N ARG A 32 -3.23 -1.34 -1.57
CA ARG A 32 -2.78 -2.71 -1.80
C ARG A 32 -1.84 -3.22 -0.68
N VAL A 33 -2.19 -2.93 0.57
CA VAL A 33 -1.36 -3.30 1.74
C VAL A 33 -1.10 -4.81 1.86
N LYS A 34 -1.92 -5.65 1.22
CA LYS A 34 -1.72 -7.11 1.15
C LYS A 34 -0.51 -7.53 0.31
N GLU A 35 -0.02 -6.66 -0.57
CA GLU A 35 1.19 -6.90 -1.36
C GLU A 35 2.47 -6.52 -0.61
N MET A 36 2.33 -5.83 0.52
CA MET A 36 3.45 -5.46 1.38
C MET A 36 3.84 -6.63 2.31
N GLY A 37 5.05 -6.57 2.85
CA GLY A 37 5.44 -7.44 3.96
C GLY A 37 4.56 -7.22 5.20
N PRO A 38 4.48 -8.18 6.13
CA PRO A 38 3.59 -8.11 7.30
C PRO A 38 3.83 -6.87 8.16
N ALA A 39 5.08 -6.46 8.34
CA ALA A 39 5.44 -5.25 9.08
C ALA A 39 4.90 -3.97 8.40
N ASP A 40 5.10 -3.85 7.08
CA ASP A 40 4.66 -2.70 6.31
C ASP A 40 3.16 -2.62 6.12
N HIS A 41 2.49 -3.77 6.03
CA HIS A 41 1.03 -3.85 6.08
C HIS A 41 0.51 -3.26 7.40
N ILE A 42 1.03 -3.72 8.54
CA ILE A 42 0.63 -3.22 9.86
C ILE A 42 0.92 -1.72 9.98
N ARG A 43 2.11 -1.27 9.54
CA ARG A 43 2.51 0.14 9.60
C ARG A 43 1.61 1.04 8.77
N THR A 44 1.32 0.64 7.53
CA THR A 44 0.44 1.40 6.63
C THR A 44 -0.98 1.47 7.17
N LYS A 45 -1.49 0.37 7.76
CA LYS A 45 -2.81 0.36 8.41
C LYS A 45 -2.89 1.36 9.58
N HIS A 46 -1.84 1.45 10.39
CA HIS A 46 -1.78 2.43 11.49
C HIS A 46 -1.70 3.87 10.98
N GLU A 47 -0.92 4.14 9.93
CA GLU A 47 -0.87 5.48 9.32
C GLU A 47 -2.22 5.92 8.77
N VAL A 48 -2.93 5.03 8.08
CA VAL A 48 -4.29 5.32 7.60
C VAL A 48 -5.24 5.54 8.77
N LYS A 49 -5.18 4.72 9.82
CA LYS A 49 -6.01 4.91 11.02
C LYS A 49 -5.77 6.29 11.64
N ALA A 50 -4.50 6.66 11.86
CA ALA A 50 -4.14 7.97 12.41
C ALA A 50 -4.60 9.13 11.50
N PHE A 51 -4.52 8.97 10.19
CA PHE A 51 -5.04 9.94 9.22
C PHE A 51 -6.56 10.15 9.36
N LEU A 52 -7.32 9.07 9.55
CA LEU A 52 -8.77 9.13 9.74
C LEU A 52 -9.13 9.79 11.08
N GLU A 53 -8.43 9.43 12.15
CA GLU A 53 -8.64 9.99 13.50
C GLU A 53 -8.29 11.48 13.57
N ALA A 54 -7.27 11.93 12.83
CA ALA A 54 -6.83 13.33 12.79
C ALA A 54 -7.60 14.20 11.78
N GLY A 55 -8.54 13.63 11.01
CA GLY A 55 -9.22 14.36 9.94
C GLY A 55 -8.27 14.83 8.83
N GLY A 56 -7.25 14.03 8.53
CA GLY A 56 -6.07 14.42 7.76
C GLY A 56 -6.36 15.07 6.41
N ASP A 57 -5.41 15.92 6.00
CA ASP A 57 -5.47 16.76 4.82
C ASP A 57 -4.81 16.11 3.58
N LEU A 58 -4.86 16.82 2.46
CA LEU A 58 -4.32 16.36 1.18
C LEU A 58 -2.83 16.01 1.27
N ALA A 59 -2.01 16.81 1.96
CA ALA A 59 -0.57 16.56 2.07
C ALA A 59 -0.29 15.30 2.91
N THR A 60 -1.08 15.07 3.96
CA THR A 60 -0.98 13.84 4.74
C THR A 60 -1.36 12.61 3.89
N ALA A 61 -2.42 12.72 3.08
CA ALA A 61 -2.82 11.68 2.14
C ALA A 61 -1.75 11.37 1.08
N GLU A 62 -1.12 12.40 0.48
CA GLU A 62 -0.01 12.23 -0.45
C GLU A 62 1.16 11.48 0.17
N ARG A 63 1.55 11.85 1.41
CA ARG A 63 2.64 11.18 2.12
C ARG A 63 2.34 9.70 2.37
N ILE A 64 1.10 9.36 2.71
CA ILE A 64 0.68 7.97 2.90
C ILE A 64 0.81 7.18 1.59
N ILE A 65 0.33 7.74 0.47
CA ILE A 65 0.42 7.11 -0.85
C ILE A 65 1.88 6.87 -1.24
N THR A 66 2.73 7.89 -1.13
CA THR A 66 4.17 7.80 -1.47
C THR A 66 4.87 6.74 -0.62
N ARG A 67 4.62 6.71 0.69
CA ARG A 67 5.21 5.69 1.59
C ARG A 67 4.72 4.29 1.27
N ALA A 68 3.42 4.13 0.99
CA ALA A 68 2.84 2.85 0.62
C ALA A 68 3.36 2.34 -0.73
N GLN A 69 3.64 3.23 -1.68
CA GLN A 69 4.31 2.88 -2.94
C GLN A 69 5.72 2.37 -2.66
N ALA A 70 6.55 3.16 -1.99
CA ALA A 70 7.94 2.79 -1.68
C ALA A 70 8.05 1.44 -0.95
N ARG A 71 7.15 1.15 0.00
CA ARG A 71 7.12 -0.14 0.71
C ARG A 71 6.78 -1.31 -0.21
N ARG A 72 5.88 -1.12 -1.17
CA ARG A 72 5.54 -2.16 -2.16
C ARG A 72 6.70 -2.40 -3.11
N ASP A 73 7.32 -1.35 -3.63
CA ASP A 73 8.48 -1.48 -4.51
C ASP A 73 9.63 -2.23 -3.81
N LEU A 74 9.91 -1.92 -2.55
CA LEU A 74 10.89 -2.64 -1.74
C LEU A 74 10.53 -4.11 -1.55
N GLN A 75 9.27 -4.42 -1.25
CA GLN A 75 8.81 -5.80 -1.08
C GLN A 75 8.89 -6.59 -2.39
N GLN A 76 8.59 -5.96 -3.52
CA GLN A 76 8.72 -6.59 -4.84
C GLN A 76 10.18 -6.87 -5.16
N ALA A 77 11.06 -5.89 -5.01
CA ALA A 77 12.50 -6.06 -5.23
C ALA A 77 13.10 -7.18 -4.36
N HIS A 78 12.70 -7.25 -3.08
CA HIS A 78 13.14 -8.31 -2.19
C HIS A 78 12.64 -9.69 -2.64
N ARG A 79 11.40 -9.79 -3.11
CA ARG A 79 10.83 -11.03 -3.61
C ARG A 79 11.53 -11.50 -4.89
N GLU A 80 11.82 -10.57 -5.80
CA GLU A 80 12.55 -10.85 -7.03
C GLU A 80 13.99 -11.33 -6.75
N GLU A 81 14.68 -10.72 -5.79
CA GLU A 81 16.02 -11.16 -5.37
C GLU A 81 16.00 -12.60 -4.82
N LEU A 82 15.04 -12.91 -3.94
CA LEU A 82 14.88 -14.25 -3.37
C LEU A 82 14.58 -15.31 -4.44
N THR A 83 13.76 -14.97 -5.45
CA THR A 83 13.47 -15.87 -6.58
C THR A 83 14.72 -16.11 -7.43
N GLN A 84 15.49 -15.07 -7.73
CA GLN A 84 16.74 -15.21 -8.51
C GLN A 84 17.78 -16.06 -7.80
N ARG A 85 17.93 -15.89 -6.48
CA ARG A 85 18.84 -16.69 -5.65
C ARG A 85 18.46 -18.17 -5.59
N GLN A 86 17.16 -18.48 -5.61
CA GLN A 86 16.68 -19.87 -5.63
C GLN A 86 16.89 -20.53 -7.00
N GLY A 87 16.71 -19.79 -8.10
CA GLY A 87 16.96 -20.28 -9.45
C GLY A 87 18.42 -20.68 -9.70
N GLN A 88 19.37 -19.87 -9.23
CA GLN A 88 20.82 -20.13 -9.39
C GLN A 88 21.34 -21.33 -8.57
N ARG A 89 20.63 -21.74 -7.51
CA ARG A 89 20.99 -22.92 -6.71
C ARG A 89 20.52 -24.24 -7.32
N MET A 90 19.56 -24.22 -8.24
CA MET A 90 19.07 -25.43 -8.92
C MET A 90 19.79 -25.72 -10.24
N THR A 91 20.71 -24.84 -10.67
CA THR A 91 21.47 -24.97 -11.93
C THR A 91 22.95 -25.33 -11.72
N GLN A 92 23.36 -25.63 -10.48
CA GLN A 92 24.70 -26.14 -10.14
C GLN A 92 24.63 -27.57 -9.62
#